data_AF-A0A7C3V1I7-F1
#
_entry.id   AF-A0A7C3V1I7-F1
#
_cell.length_a   1.000
_cell.length_b   1.000
_cell.length_c   1.000
_cell.angle_alpha   90.00
_cell.angle_beta   90.00
_cell.angle_gamma   90.00
#
_symmetry.space_group_name_H-M   'P 1'
#
loop_
_entity.id
_entity.type
_entity.pdbx_description
1 polymer ?
#
loop_
_entity_poly.entity_id
_entity_poly.type
_entity_poly.pdbx_seq_one_letter_code
_entity_poly.pdbx_strand_id
1 'polypeptide(L)'
;MSEGIFYHWGWKDSEITWLSDSFILNMPKKSFVTRLMWIGPQIYWINNQALYRLGSSEAIANNGWSWSDIGGVSERFLNGLPLVGTVW
;
A
#
# COMPACT_ATOMS: atom_id res chain seq x y z
N MET A 1 1.02 4.02 19.23
CA MET A 1 1.04 3.78 17.78
C MET A 1 2.50 3.81 17.38
N SER A 2 3.05 2.73 16.82
CA SER A 2 4.45 2.73 16.38
C SER A 2 4.62 3.82 15.33
N GLU A 3 5.67 4.65 15.43
CA GLU A 3 6.03 5.58 14.36
C GLU A 3 6.14 4.78 13.05
N GLY A 4 5.14 4.94 12.19
CA GLY A 4 5.05 4.18 10.95
C GLY A 4 6.16 4.59 10.00
N ILE A 5 6.39 3.79 8.97
CA ILE A 5 7.35 4.11 7.89
C ILE A 5 7.10 5.47 7.24
N PHE A 6 5.85 5.97 7.31
CA PHE A 6 5.48 7.32 6.91
C PHE A 6 6.21 8.40 7.71
N TYR A 7 6.33 8.26 9.03
CA TYR A 7 7.04 9.25 9.84
C TYR A 7 8.52 9.35 9.45
N HIS A 8 9.16 8.20 9.19
CA HIS A 8 10.54 8.15 8.70
C HIS A 8 10.70 8.71 7.29
N TRP A 9 9.65 8.65 6.46
CA TRP A 9 9.61 9.22 5.13
C TRP A 9 9.10 10.67 5.11
N GLY A 10 8.83 11.26 6.29
CA GLY A 10 8.46 12.67 6.47
C GLY A 10 6.96 12.97 6.45
N TRP A 11 6.10 11.97 6.66
CA TRP A 11 4.65 12.04 6.49
C TRP A 11 3.87 11.75 7.77
N LYS A 12 2.61 12.18 7.79
CA LYS A 12 1.68 11.95 8.90
C LYS A 12 0.56 11.00 8.50
N ASP A 13 0.15 10.14 9.42
CA ASP A 13 -0.99 9.21 9.25
C ASP A 13 -2.28 9.92 8.80
N SER A 14 -2.44 11.20 9.13
CA SER A 14 -3.57 12.05 8.71
C SER A 14 -3.66 12.30 7.21
N GLU A 15 -2.58 12.06 6.46
CA GLU A 15 -2.51 12.28 5.01
C GLU A 15 -2.93 11.04 4.21
N ILE A 16 -3.23 9.94 4.91
CA ILE A 16 -3.54 8.65 4.29
C ILE A 16 -5.05 8.47 4.18
N THR A 17 -5.52 8.14 2.98
CA THR A 17 -6.93 7.79 2.76
C THR A 17 -7.16 6.34 3.14
N TRP A 18 -7.87 6.11 4.24
CA TRP A 18 -8.24 4.77 4.69
C TRP A 18 -9.40 4.19 3.87
N LEU A 19 -9.18 3.02 3.31
CA LEU A 19 -10.18 2.27 2.54
C LEU A 19 -10.76 1.16 3.42
N SER A 20 -12.08 0.97 3.32
CA SER A 20 -12.75 -0.14 4.01
C SER A 20 -12.50 -1.47 3.30
N ASP A 21 -12.40 -2.56 4.06
CA ASP A 21 -12.30 -3.93 3.51
C ASP A 21 -13.42 -4.21 2.49
N SER A 22 -14.64 -3.75 2.75
CA SER A 22 -15.78 -3.88 1.83
C SER A 22 -15.58 -3.13 0.51
N PHE A 23 -15.01 -1.93 0.54
CA PHE A 23 -14.72 -1.16 -0.68
C PHE A 23 -13.68 -1.89 -1.54
N ILE A 24 -12.64 -2.39 -0.88
CA ILE A 24 -11.53 -3.11 -1.51
C ILE A 24 -12.00 -4.44 -2.12
N LEU A 25 -12.80 -5.22 -1.41
CA LEU A 25 -13.32 -6.52 -1.89
C LEU A 25 -14.31 -6.36 -3.06
N ASN A 26 -15.00 -5.23 -3.14
CA ASN A 26 -15.93 -4.92 -4.23
C ASN A 26 -15.29 -4.14 -5.38
N MET A 27 -14.02 -3.75 -5.28
CA MET A 27 -13.33 -3.11 -6.39
C MET A 27 -13.23 -4.07 -7.57
N PRO A 28 -13.48 -3.62 -8.82
CA PRO A 28 -13.29 -4.44 -9.99
C PRO A 28 -11.86 -5.00 -9.99
N LYS A 29 -11.68 -6.31 -10.22
CA LYS A 29 -10.36 -6.96 -10.17
C LYS A 29 -9.33 -6.32 -11.11
N LYS A 30 -9.78 -5.66 -12.19
CA LYS A 30 -8.92 -4.89 -13.12
C LYS A 30 -8.44 -3.54 -12.54
N SER A 31 -9.08 -3.05 -11.48
CA SER A 31 -8.75 -1.78 -10.81
C SER A 31 -7.73 -1.94 -9.67
N PHE A 32 -7.36 -3.18 -9.34
CA PHE A 32 -6.32 -3.51 -8.35
C PHE A 32 -4.90 -3.36 -8.86
N VAL A 33 -4.72 -3.15 -10.16
CA VAL A 33 -3.44 -3.35 -10.86
C VAL A 33 -2.36 -2.33 -10.45
N THR A 34 -2.69 -1.25 -9.76
CA THR A 34 -1.71 -0.18 -9.53
C THR A 34 -2.00 0.68 -8.30
N ARG A 35 -2.25 0.07 -7.13
CA ARG A 35 -2.39 0.86 -5.91
C ARG A 35 -1.33 0.50 -4.87
N LEU A 36 -0.73 1.54 -4.32
CA LEU A 36 0.11 1.46 -3.14
C LEU A 36 -0.80 1.39 -1.92
N MET A 37 -0.48 0.51 -0.99
CA MET A 37 -1.30 0.25 0.19
C MET A 37 -0.44 0.32 1.44
N TRP A 38 -0.84 1.17 2.39
CA TRP A 38 -0.21 1.28 3.69
C TRP A 38 -0.86 0.38 4.72
N ILE A 39 -0.03 -0.35 5.46
CA ILE A 39 -0.46 -1.25 6.53
C ILE A 39 0.60 -1.23 7.65
N GLY A 40 0.36 -0.45 8.71
CA GLY A 40 1.23 -0.40 9.89
C GLY A 40 2.61 0.24 9.62
N PRO A 41 3.73 -0.48 9.66
CA PRO A 41 5.05 0.06 9.32
C PRO A 41 5.49 -0.29 7.88
N GLN A 42 4.61 -0.78 7.00
CA GLN A 42 5.00 -1.22 5.65
C GLN A 42 4.07 -0.67 4.56
N ILE A 43 4.63 -0.47 3.38
CA ILE A 43 3.88 -0.15 2.16
C ILE A 43 4.01 -1.33 1.19
N TYR A 44 2.91 -1.68 0.54
CA TYR A 44 2.85 -2.71 -0.48
C TYR A 44 2.27 -2.15 -1.76
N TRP A 45 2.85 -2.50 -2.90
CA TRP A 45 2.18 -2.38 -4.18
C TRP A 45 1.34 -3.64 -4.41
N ILE A 46 0.07 -3.45 -4.76
CA ILE A 46 -0.81 -4.56 -5.13
C ILE A 46 -0.94 -4.57 -6.64
N ASN A 47 -0.69 -5.74 -7.22
CA ASN A 47 -0.86 -5.96 -8.65
C ASN A 47 -1.34 -7.40 -8.87
N ASN A 48 -2.41 -7.59 -9.65
CA ASN A 48 -2.98 -8.90 -9.96
C ASN A 48 -3.22 -9.81 -8.73
N GLN A 49 -3.73 -9.24 -7.64
CA GLN A 49 -3.95 -9.95 -6.36
C GLN A 49 -2.65 -10.46 -5.70
N ALA A 50 -1.50 -9.96 -6.10
CA ALA A 50 -0.22 -10.19 -5.45
C ALA A 50 0.25 -8.94 -4.70
N LEU A 51 0.91 -9.17 -3.57
CA LEU A 51 1.57 -8.13 -2.80
C LEU A 51 3.05 -8.05 -3.16
N TYR A 52 3.52 -6.84 -3.36
CA TYR A 52 4.92 -6.51 -3.54
C TYR A 52 5.31 -5.50 -2.48
N ARG A 53 6.16 -5.89 -1.53
CA ARG A 53 6.62 -4.98 -0.47
C ARG A 53 7.45 -3.86 -1.09
N LEU A 54 7.25 -2.62 -0.68
CA LEU A 54 8.17 -1.54 -1.00
C LEU A 54 9.31 -1.55 0.02
N GLY A 55 10.55 -1.65 -0.48
CA GLY A 55 11.76 -1.61 0.33
C GLY A 55 12.28 -0.21 0.60
N SER A 56 11.87 0.77 -0.20
CA SER A 56 12.37 2.14 -0.19
C SER A 56 11.25 3.15 -0.54
N SER A 57 11.47 4.41 -0.22
CA SER A 57 10.60 5.52 -0.65
C SER A 57 10.85 5.88 -2.12
N GLU A 58 12.05 5.59 -2.60
CA GLU A 58 12.57 5.85 -3.94
C GLU A 58 11.84 5.01 -4.98
N ALA A 59 11.42 3.80 -4.64
CA ALA A 59 10.55 2.96 -5.44
C ALA A 59 9.28 3.70 -5.92
N ILE A 60 8.73 4.60 -5.11
CA ILE A 60 7.50 5.34 -5.45
C ILE A 60 7.78 6.30 -6.60
N ALA A 61 8.82 7.11 -6.47
CA ALA A 61 9.25 8.03 -7.52
C ALA A 61 9.70 7.29 -8.79
N ASN A 62 10.47 6.21 -8.63
CA ASN A 62 11.02 5.43 -9.75
C ASN A 62 9.93 4.74 -10.59
N ASN A 63 8.80 4.39 -9.98
CA ASN A 63 7.66 3.79 -10.67
C ASN A 63 6.63 4.83 -11.14
N GLY A 64 6.92 6.12 -11.01
CA GLY A 64 6.03 7.21 -11.40
C GLY A 64 4.76 7.30 -10.56
N TRP A 65 4.77 6.71 -9.36
CA TRP A 65 3.67 6.78 -8.42
C TRP A 65 3.77 8.06 -7.61
N SER A 66 2.61 8.56 -7.20
CA SER A 66 2.52 9.66 -6.26
C SER A 66 2.11 9.11 -4.90
N TRP A 67 2.51 9.83 -3.85
CA TRP A 67 2.09 9.50 -2.49
C TRP A 67 0.58 9.65 -2.28
N SER A 68 -0.12 10.44 -3.11
CA SER A 68 -1.60 10.47 -3.15
C SER A 68 -2.24 9.19 -3.69
N ASP A 69 -1.46 8.30 -4.29
CA ASP A 69 -1.94 6.99 -4.76
C ASP A 69 -1.98 5.95 -3.63
N ILE A 70 -1.50 6.29 -2.43
CA ILE A 70 -1.42 5.37 -1.30
C ILE A 70 -2.73 5.35 -0.50
N GLY A 71 -3.39 4.19 -0.47
CA GLY A 71 -4.53 3.91 0.38
C GLY A 71 -4.14 3.16 1.65
N GLY A 72 -4.67 3.53 2.82
CA GLY A 72 -4.53 2.74 4.04
C GLY A 72 -5.51 1.56 4.04
N VAL A 73 -5.06 0.36 4.40
CA VAL A 73 -5.94 -0.83 4.49
C VAL A 73 -5.66 -1.66 5.74
N SER A 74 -6.58 -2.56 6.07
CA SER A 74 -6.43 -3.44 7.24
C SER A 74 -5.44 -4.59 6.97
N GLU A 75 -4.80 -5.08 8.04
CA GLU A 75 -3.98 -6.31 7.98
C GLU A 75 -4.79 -7.54 7.55
N ARG A 76 -6.09 -7.57 7.86
CA ARG A 76 -6.98 -8.67 7.47
C ARG A 76 -7.03 -8.82 5.95
N PHE A 77 -7.07 -7.72 5.22
CA PHE A 77 -7.06 -7.73 3.77
C PHE A 77 -5.75 -8.31 3.21
N LEU A 78 -4.61 -7.95 3.82
CA LEU A 78 -3.26 -8.40 3.46
C LEU A 78 -3.13 -9.93 3.53
N ASN A 79 -3.62 -10.52 4.63
CA ASN A 79 -3.55 -11.96 4.83
C ASN A 79 -4.32 -12.78 3.78
N GLY A 80 -5.19 -12.13 2.99
CA GLY A 80 -5.87 -12.75 1.86
C GLY A 80 -5.08 -12.78 0.56
N LEU A 81 -3.90 -12.15 0.49
CA LEU A 81 -3.11 -12.01 -0.73
C LEU A 81 -1.70 -12.61 -0.59
N PRO A 82 -1.19 -13.32 -1.61
CA PRO A 82 0.18 -13.82 -1.60
C PRO A 82 1.21 -12.69 -1.69
N LEU A 83 2.22 -12.72 -0.82
CA LEU A 83 3.43 -11.91 -0.96
C LEU A 83 4.35 -12.52 -2.02
N VAL A 84 4.67 -11.76 -3.06
CA VAL A 84 5.43 -12.24 -4.22
C VAL A 84 6.85 -11.69 -4.27
N GLY A 85 7.12 -10.52 -3.68
CA GLY A 85 8.48 -9.98 -3.67
C GLY A 85 8.62 -8.61 -3.02
N THR A 86 9.77 -7.98 -3.26
CA THR A 86 10.10 -6.61 -2.82
C THR A 86 10.49 -5.75 -4.02
N VAL A 87 10.00 -4.52 -4.07
CA VAL A 87 10.32 -3.48 -5.07
C VAL A 87 11.24 -2.45 -4.40
N TRP A 88 12.30 -2.02 -5.11
CA TRP A 88 13.34 -1.13 -4.63
C TRP A 88 13.36 0.21 -5.36
#